data_AF-A0A9D6D4Z4-F1
#
_entry.id   AF-A0A9D6D4Z4-F1
#
_cell.length_a   1.000
_cell.length_b   1.000
_cell.length_c   1.000
_cell.angle_alpha   90.00
_cell.angle_beta   90.00
_cell.angle_gamma   90.00
#
_symmetry.space_group_name_H-M   'P 1'
#
loop_
_entity.id
_entity.type
_entity.pdbx_description
1 polymer ?
#
loop_
_entity_poly.entity_id
_entity_poly.type
_entity_poly.pdbx_seq_one_letter_code
_entity_poly.pdbx_strand_id
1 'polypeptide(L)'
;RNFRNEGVSAQHNPEFTMLEFYQAYADYGDLMALTEPPFLHLADTLAGARELRWGEDTISLATPWRRLPFFEGLSERLGVTVTPGTDPETIARAAAAKGLEHGSRDRVKLWKDVFEELVEPTLVQPTFVTDFPVELSPLAKKKAEDPRLVDRFELFVGRRELANAYSELNDPVDQRERFVQQAAERERGDDEAHWLD
;
A
#
# COMPACT_ATOMS: atom_id res chain seq x y z
N ARG A 1 13.50 14.10 7.83
CA ARG A 1 12.98 14.72 6.59
C ARG A 1 13.42 13.83 5.46
N ASN A 2 12.54 13.57 4.51
CA ASN A 2 12.82 12.71 3.36
C ASN A 2 12.79 13.56 2.10
N PHE A 3 13.64 13.20 1.15
CA PHE A 3 13.82 13.95 -0.10
C PHE A 3 13.58 13.01 -1.28
N ARG A 4 12.71 13.40 -2.21
CA ARG A 4 12.41 12.67 -3.43
C ARG A 4 12.66 13.56 -4.64
N ASN A 5 13.48 13.10 -5.57
CA ASN A 5 13.77 13.83 -6.82
C ASN A 5 12.72 13.47 -7.89
N GLU A 6 11.46 13.72 -7.56
CA GLU A 6 10.29 13.44 -8.38
C GLU A 6 9.70 14.75 -8.93
N GLY A 7 8.74 14.65 -9.85
CA GLY A 7 8.01 15.81 -10.35
C GLY A 7 7.26 16.54 -9.22
N VAL A 8 7.40 17.87 -9.16
CA VAL A 8 6.61 18.68 -8.23
C VAL A 8 5.16 18.67 -8.68
N SER A 9 4.24 18.37 -7.77
CA SER A 9 2.80 18.46 -8.02
C SER A 9 2.10 19.18 -6.87
N ALA A 10 0.82 19.50 -7.03
CA ALA A 10 0.01 20.04 -5.95
C ALA A 10 -0.15 19.07 -4.76
N GLN A 11 0.22 17.80 -4.94
CA GLN A 11 0.06 16.72 -3.97
C GLN A 11 1.41 16.20 -3.43
N HIS A 12 2.52 16.46 -4.12
CA HIS A 12 3.85 15.94 -3.78
C HIS A 12 4.88 17.08 -3.75
N ASN A 13 5.51 17.24 -2.58
CA ASN A 13 6.61 18.17 -2.40
C ASN A 13 7.94 17.38 -2.35
N PRO A 14 9.02 17.86 -3.01
CA PRO A 14 10.31 17.16 -3.02
C PRO A 14 10.91 16.92 -1.64
N GLU A 15 10.52 17.72 -0.64
CA GLU A 15 10.84 17.49 0.77
C GLU A 15 9.55 17.26 1.57
N PHE A 16 9.52 16.22 2.39
CA PHE A 16 8.39 15.96 3.28
C PHE A 16 8.86 15.41 4.63
N THR A 17 7.91 15.34 5.56
CA THR A 17 8.13 14.85 6.91
C THR A 17 7.53 13.47 7.04
N MET A 18 8.33 12.54 7.54
CA MET A 18 7.91 11.19 7.82
C MET A 18 8.30 10.85 9.26
N LEU A 19 7.45 10.09 9.93
CA LEU A 19 7.76 9.45 11.19
C LEU A 19 8.00 7.97 10.88
N GLU A 20 9.19 7.49 11.23
CA GLU A 20 9.50 6.05 11.24
C GLU A 20 9.67 5.59 12.68
N PHE A 21 9.21 4.38 12.97
CA PHE A 21 9.45 3.72 14.24
C PHE A 21 9.56 2.22 14.01
N TYR A 22 10.30 1.55 14.90
CA TYR A 22 10.50 0.11 14.86
C TYR A 22 10.23 -0.46 16.24
N GLN A 23 9.50 -1.58 16.30
CA GLN A 23 9.22 -2.29 17.54
C GLN A 23 9.64 -3.76 17.39
N ALA A 24 10.67 -4.17 18.13
CA ALA A 24 11.07 -5.56 18.18
C ALA A 24 9.93 -6.42 18.77
N TYR A 25 9.80 -7.65 18.26
CA TYR A 25 8.77 -8.62 18.66
C TYR A 25 7.32 -8.19 18.33
N ALA A 26 7.15 -7.24 17.42
CA ALA A 26 5.85 -6.86 16.86
C ALA A 26 5.72 -7.36 15.41
N ASP A 27 4.50 -7.70 15.00
CA ASP A 27 4.14 -7.92 13.60
C ASP A 27 3.29 -6.75 13.05
N TYR A 28 3.01 -6.76 11.75
CA TYR A 28 2.17 -5.76 11.10
C TYR A 28 0.76 -5.59 11.75
N GLY A 29 0.24 -6.62 12.42
CA GLY A 29 -1.01 -6.59 13.17
C GLY A 29 -0.90 -5.76 14.45
N ASP A 30 0.20 -5.93 15.18
CA ASP A 30 0.56 -5.05 16.30
C ASP A 30 0.74 -3.61 15.81
N LEU A 31 1.42 -3.41 14.67
CA LEU A 31 1.64 -2.08 14.09
C LEU A 31 0.33 -1.41 13.66
N MET A 32 -0.65 -2.14 13.11
CA MET A 32 -2.00 -1.58 12.87
C MET A 32 -2.65 -1.14 14.18
N ALA A 33 -2.59 -1.97 15.22
CA ALA A 33 -3.16 -1.65 16.53
C ALA A 33 -2.46 -0.46 17.22
N LEU A 34 -1.17 -0.24 16.95
CA LEU A 34 -0.40 0.91 17.41
C LEU A 34 -0.68 2.17 16.58
N THR A 35 -1.15 2.04 15.34
CA THR A 35 -1.39 3.15 14.45
C THR A 35 -2.69 3.90 14.77
N GLU A 36 -3.75 3.22 15.19
CA GLU A 36 -5.04 3.88 15.47
C GLU A 36 -4.98 4.90 16.65
N PRO A 37 -4.42 4.57 17.83
CA PRO A 37 -4.52 5.44 19.02
C PRO A 37 -3.91 6.84 18.86
N PRO A 38 -2.74 7.04 18.20
CA PRO A 38 -2.22 8.38 17.92
C PRO A 38 -3.19 9.26 17.13
N PHE A 39 -3.87 8.71 16.11
CA PHE A 39 -4.86 9.48 15.32
C PHE A 39 -6.05 9.88 16.18
N LEU A 40 -6.58 8.97 17.00
CA LEU A 40 -7.68 9.26 17.92
C LEU A 40 -7.29 10.35 18.93
N HIS A 41 -6.10 10.23 19.53
CA HIS A 41 -5.61 11.19 20.50
C HIS A 41 -5.44 12.59 19.90
N LEU A 42 -4.89 12.68 18.67
CA LEU A 42 -4.73 13.94 17.96
C LEU A 42 -6.09 14.55 17.59
N ALA A 43 -7.05 13.74 17.13
CA ALA A 43 -8.39 14.21 16.82
C ALA A 43 -9.10 14.77 18.07
N ASP A 44 -9.05 14.04 19.19
CA ASP A 44 -9.63 14.49 20.46
C ASP A 44 -8.96 15.77 20.99
N THR A 45 -7.63 15.85 20.89
CA THR A 45 -6.85 16.96 21.49
C THR A 45 -6.87 18.23 20.63
N LEU A 46 -6.85 18.09 19.31
CA LEU A 46 -6.72 19.22 18.38
C LEU A 46 -8.07 19.66 17.80
N ALA A 47 -8.95 18.71 17.48
CA ALA A 47 -10.26 19.00 16.88
C ALA A 47 -11.42 18.88 17.87
N GLY A 48 -11.24 18.17 19.00
CA GLY A 48 -12.32 17.91 19.96
C GLY A 48 -13.42 16.99 19.42
N ALA A 49 -13.18 16.33 18.29
CA ALA A 49 -14.15 15.48 17.60
C ALA A 49 -13.44 14.38 16.81
N ARG A 50 -14.12 13.24 16.67
CA ARG A 50 -13.65 12.09 15.88
C ARG A 50 -14.35 11.97 14.52
N GLU A 51 -15.23 12.91 14.21
CA GLU A 51 -15.76 13.13 12.87
C GLU A 51 -15.08 14.37 12.29
N LEU A 52 -14.34 14.19 11.20
CA LEU A 52 -13.54 15.22 10.57
C LEU A 52 -14.06 15.51 9.16
N ARG A 53 -14.06 16.78 8.76
CA ARG A 53 -14.40 17.20 7.40
C ARG A 53 -13.14 17.25 6.55
N TRP A 54 -13.16 16.60 5.40
CA TRP A 54 -12.07 16.61 4.43
C TRP A 54 -12.64 16.78 3.02
N GLY A 55 -12.52 18.00 2.48
CA GLY A 55 -13.25 18.38 1.27
C GLY A 55 -14.77 18.20 1.45
N GLU A 56 -15.37 17.40 0.57
CA GLU A 56 -16.80 17.08 0.62
C GLU A 56 -17.13 15.93 1.59
N ASP A 57 -16.14 15.13 1.98
CA ASP A 57 -16.36 13.94 2.81
C ASP A 57 -16.39 14.25 4.31
N THR A 58 -17.15 13.42 5.03
CA THR A 58 -17.06 13.31 6.49
C THR A 58 -16.36 11.99 6.83
N ILE A 59 -15.22 12.08 7.50
CA ILE A 59 -14.39 10.95 7.91
C ILE A 59 -14.68 10.67 9.38
N SER A 60 -15.09 9.45 9.69
CA SER A 60 -15.22 8.97 11.06
C SER A 60 -13.96 8.20 11.43
N LEU A 61 -13.32 8.59 12.53
CA LEU A 61 -12.17 7.87 13.08
C LEU A 61 -12.60 6.75 14.02
N ALA A 62 -13.90 6.40 14.10
CA ALA A 62 -14.37 5.30 14.94
C ALA A 62 -13.64 3.99 14.61
N THR A 63 -13.09 3.35 15.64
CA THR A 63 -12.38 2.07 15.53
C THR A 63 -13.32 0.89 15.76
N PRO A 64 -12.95 -0.33 15.31
CA PRO A 64 -11.76 -0.66 14.52
C PRO A 64 -11.85 -0.18 13.07
N TRP A 65 -10.72 0.24 12.50
CA TRP A 65 -10.66 0.61 11.08
C TRP A 65 -10.75 -0.64 10.19
N ARG A 66 -11.28 -0.45 8.98
CA ARG A 66 -11.47 -1.55 8.02
C ARG A 66 -10.10 -2.13 7.66
N ARG A 67 -10.01 -3.46 7.56
CA ARG A 67 -8.88 -4.16 6.95
C ARG A 67 -9.33 -4.73 5.60
N LEU A 68 -8.63 -4.39 4.53
CA LEU A 68 -8.95 -4.77 3.17
C LEU A 68 -7.71 -5.43 2.52
N PRO A 69 -7.68 -6.76 2.37
CA PRO A 69 -6.61 -7.41 1.61
C PRO A 69 -6.52 -6.82 0.20
N PHE A 70 -5.30 -6.58 -0.28
CA PHE A 70 -5.02 -5.92 -1.55
C PHE A 70 -5.82 -6.55 -2.71
N PHE A 71 -5.71 -7.87 -2.86
CA PHE A 71 -6.41 -8.61 -3.90
C PHE A 71 -7.93 -8.70 -3.72
N GLU A 72 -8.42 -8.57 -2.49
CA GLU A 72 -9.86 -8.42 -2.24
C GLU A 72 -10.35 -7.06 -2.73
N GLY A 73 -9.59 -5.99 -2.48
CA GLY A 73 -9.84 -4.66 -3.04
C GLY A 73 -9.92 -4.69 -4.57
N LEU A 74 -8.94 -5.29 -5.25
CA LEU A 74 -8.99 -5.49 -6.71
C LEU A 74 -10.25 -6.27 -7.13
N SER A 75 -10.56 -7.36 -6.42
CA SER A 75 -11.70 -8.22 -6.74
C SER A 75 -13.03 -7.48 -6.64
N GLU A 76 -13.24 -6.71 -5.57
CA GLU A 76 -14.44 -5.90 -5.35
C GLU A 76 -14.66 -4.91 -6.50
N ARG A 77 -13.59 -4.26 -6.96
CA ARG A 77 -13.69 -3.20 -7.98
C ARG A 77 -13.84 -3.76 -9.39
N LEU A 78 -13.14 -4.85 -9.69
CA LEU A 78 -13.20 -5.50 -11.00
C LEU A 78 -14.44 -6.38 -11.17
N GLY A 79 -15.05 -6.86 -10.08
CA GLY A 79 -16.20 -7.76 -10.12
C GLY A 79 -15.84 -9.19 -10.56
N VAL A 80 -14.56 -9.55 -10.48
CA VAL A 80 -14.03 -10.90 -10.72
C VAL A 80 -13.03 -11.24 -9.63
N THR A 81 -12.87 -12.51 -9.28
CA THR A 81 -11.86 -12.92 -8.30
C THR A 81 -10.45 -12.72 -8.84
N VAL A 82 -9.67 -11.87 -8.17
CA VAL A 82 -8.26 -11.63 -8.44
C VAL A 82 -7.43 -12.19 -7.28
N THR A 83 -6.33 -12.85 -7.63
CA THR A 83 -5.35 -13.43 -6.72
C THR A 83 -3.95 -13.20 -7.29
N PRO A 84 -2.86 -13.44 -6.54
CA PRO A 84 -1.51 -13.40 -7.09
C PRO A 84 -1.30 -14.30 -8.32
N GLY A 85 -2.09 -15.37 -8.44
CA GLY A 85 -2.02 -16.33 -9.55
C GLY A 85 -2.97 -16.02 -10.71
N THR A 86 -3.76 -14.95 -10.65
CA THR A 86 -4.72 -14.62 -11.71
C THR A 86 -3.98 -14.18 -12.96
N ASP A 87 -4.42 -14.70 -14.11
CA ASP A 87 -3.85 -14.38 -15.41
C ASP A 87 -3.98 -12.87 -15.75
N PRO A 88 -2.90 -12.20 -16.20
CA PRO A 88 -2.93 -10.77 -16.52
C PRO A 88 -3.97 -10.37 -17.57
N GLU A 89 -4.27 -11.22 -18.56
CA GLU A 89 -5.28 -10.89 -19.57
C GLU A 89 -6.69 -10.84 -18.96
N THR A 90 -6.95 -11.66 -17.94
CA THR A 90 -8.22 -11.62 -17.19
C THR A 90 -8.37 -10.32 -16.41
N ILE A 91 -7.30 -9.86 -15.76
CA ILE A 91 -7.27 -8.58 -15.02
C ILE A 91 -7.44 -7.42 -16.00
N ALA A 92 -6.66 -7.39 -17.09
CA ALA A 92 -6.72 -6.34 -18.10
C ALA A 92 -8.11 -6.23 -18.75
N ARG A 93 -8.74 -7.36 -19.09
CA ARG A 93 -10.09 -7.37 -19.64
C ARG A 93 -11.13 -6.84 -18.64
N ALA A 94 -11.02 -7.22 -17.37
CA ALA A 94 -11.91 -6.71 -16.33
C ALA A 94 -11.70 -5.21 -16.09
N ALA A 95 -10.45 -4.73 -16.10
CA ALA A 95 -10.09 -3.32 -15.96
C ALA A 95 -10.63 -2.48 -17.13
N ALA A 96 -10.48 -2.97 -18.36
CA ALA A 96 -11.03 -2.32 -19.55
C ALA A 96 -12.56 -2.19 -19.47
N ALA A 97 -13.26 -3.19 -18.93
CA ALA A 97 -14.71 -3.12 -18.70
C ALA A 97 -15.11 -2.06 -17.63
N LYS A 98 -14.15 -1.56 -16.86
CA LYS A 98 -14.30 -0.45 -15.91
C LYS A 98 -13.81 0.89 -16.45
N GLY A 99 -13.41 0.95 -17.73
CA GLY A 99 -12.91 2.15 -18.38
C GLY A 99 -11.41 2.41 -18.18
N LEU A 100 -10.67 1.46 -17.59
CA LEU A 100 -9.22 1.53 -17.45
C LEU A 100 -8.56 0.77 -18.60
N GLU A 101 -8.23 1.46 -19.69
CA GLU A 101 -7.45 0.88 -20.77
C GLU A 101 -5.98 0.75 -20.36
N HIS A 102 -5.45 -0.46 -20.43
CA HIS A 102 -4.08 -0.73 -20.02
C HIS A 102 -3.31 -1.44 -21.14
N GLY A 103 -2.20 -0.84 -21.56
CA GLY A 103 -1.38 -1.36 -22.67
C GLY A 103 -0.32 -2.37 -22.25
N SER A 104 -0.04 -2.52 -20.95
CA SER A 104 0.95 -3.49 -20.46
C SER A 104 0.33 -4.87 -20.30
N ARG A 105 1.14 -5.90 -20.51
CA ARG A 105 0.86 -7.26 -20.03
C ARG A 105 1.61 -7.58 -18.74
N ASP A 106 2.36 -6.61 -18.22
CA ASP A 106 3.05 -6.74 -16.96
C ASP A 106 2.03 -6.82 -15.82
N ARG A 107 2.08 -7.93 -15.07
CA ARG A 107 1.11 -8.25 -14.04
C ARG A 107 1.17 -7.27 -12.86
N VAL A 108 2.39 -6.90 -12.45
CA VAL A 108 2.63 -6.03 -11.30
C VAL A 108 2.13 -4.63 -11.61
N LYS A 109 2.43 -4.13 -12.81
CA LYS A 109 1.93 -2.85 -13.30
C LYS A 109 0.39 -2.83 -13.38
N LEU A 110 -0.22 -3.90 -13.89
CA LEU A 110 -1.68 -4.03 -13.92
C LEU A 110 -2.30 -3.96 -12.52
N TRP A 111 -1.69 -4.61 -11.53
CA TRP A 111 -2.16 -4.55 -10.15
C TRP A 111 -2.09 -3.14 -9.57
N LYS A 112 -0.95 -2.45 -9.78
CA LYS A 112 -0.73 -1.07 -9.33
C LYS A 112 -1.76 -0.12 -9.96
N ASP A 113 -1.87 -0.12 -11.29
CA ASP A 113 -2.80 0.75 -12.01
C ASP A 113 -4.27 0.49 -11.61
N VAL A 114 -4.69 -0.78 -11.46
CA VAL A 114 -6.05 -1.08 -11.01
C VAL A 114 -6.29 -0.60 -9.58
N PHE A 115 -5.30 -0.75 -8.70
CA PHE A 115 -5.42 -0.32 -7.32
C PHE A 115 -5.53 1.21 -7.25
N GLU A 116 -4.61 1.94 -7.86
CA GLU A 116 -4.54 3.41 -7.85
C GLU A 116 -5.78 4.05 -8.50
N GLU A 117 -6.25 3.51 -9.62
CA GLU A 117 -7.35 4.13 -10.38
C GLU A 117 -8.74 3.68 -9.91
N LEU A 118 -8.88 2.45 -9.41
CA LEU A 118 -10.20 1.87 -9.11
C LEU A 118 -10.45 1.59 -7.63
N VAL A 119 -9.42 1.30 -6.84
CA VAL A 119 -9.53 0.95 -5.41
C VAL A 119 -9.33 2.18 -4.53
N GLU A 120 -8.17 2.84 -4.62
CA GLU A 120 -7.78 3.99 -3.79
C GLU A 120 -8.84 5.12 -3.75
N PRO A 121 -9.49 5.51 -4.87
CA PRO A 121 -10.49 6.58 -4.85
C PRO A 121 -11.76 6.23 -4.05
N THR A 122 -11.92 4.97 -3.65
CA THR A 122 -13.03 4.50 -2.81
C THR A 122 -12.71 4.52 -1.32
N LEU A 123 -11.44 4.67 -0.93
CA LEU A 123 -10.96 4.56 0.44
C LEU A 123 -11.14 5.86 1.21
N VAL A 124 -12.41 6.24 1.44
CA VAL A 124 -12.78 7.48 2.15
C VAL A 124 -12.59 7.36 3.65
N GLN A 125 -13.15 6.30 4.25
CA GLN A 125 -13.00 6.03 5.68
C GLN A 125 -11.64 5.37 5.95
N PRO A 126 -11.10 5.47 7.18
CA PRO A 126 -9.84 4.83 7.53
C PRO A 126 -9.86 3.34 7.21
N THR A 127 -8.95 2.93 6.34
CA THR A 127 -8.84 1.57 5.84
C THR A 127 -7.37 1.18 5.79
N PHE A 128 -7.01 0.12 6.50
CA PHE A 128 -5.76 -0.59 6.29
C PHE A 128 -5.92 -1.50 5.08
N VAL A 129 -5.23 -1.19 3.98
CA VAL A 129 -5.06 -2.15 2.89
C VAL A 129 -3.94 -3.09 3.31
N THR A 130 -4.16 -4.42 3.26
CA THR A 130 -3.24 -5.42 3.81
C THR A 130 -2.78 -6.43 2.77
N ASP A 131 -1.79 -7.24 3.10
CA ASP A 131 -1.44 -8.45 2.36
C ASP A 131 -1.04 -8.19 0.91
N PHE A 132 -0.14 -7.22 0.73
CA PHE A 132 0.39 -6.84 -0.59
C PHE A 132 1.14 -8.00 -1.25
N PRO A 133 1.22 -8.03 -2.59
CA PRO A 133 2.09 -8.98 -3.29
C PRO A 133 3.56 -8.73 -2.97
N VAL A 134 4.34 -9.81 -2.96
CA VAL A 134 5.78 -9.77 -2.67
C VAL A 134 6.55 -8.94 -3.68
N GLU A 135 6.11 -8.92 -4.93
CA GLU A 135 6.71 -8.13 -6.02
C GLU A 135 6.67 -6.61 -5.76
N LEU A 136 5.71 -6.12 -4.96
CA LEU A 136 5.60 -4.70 -4.60
C LEU A 136 6.26 -4.36 -3.27
N SER A 137 6.89 -5.33 -2.59
CA SER A 137 7.25 -5.21 -1.17
C SER A 137 8.63 -5.82 -0.86
N PRO A 138 9.73 -5.21 -1.34
CA PRO A 138 11.07 -5.78 -1.27
C PRO A 138 11.63 -5.93 0.15
N LEU A 139 11.10 -5.17 1.12
CA LEU A 139 11.57 -5.15 2.52
C LEU A 139 10.61 -5.86 3.50
N ALA A 140 9.44 -6.28 3.02
CA ALA A 140 8.42 -6.88 3.88
C ALA A 140 8.56 -8.40 3.95
N LYS A 141 8.35 -8.96 5.15
CA LYS A 141 8.36 -10.40 5.39
C LYS A 141 7.22 -11.10 4.66
N LYS A 142 7.51 -12.25 4.04
CA LYS A 142 6.49 -13.10 3.39
C LYS A 142 5.48 -13.61 4.43
N LYS A 143 4.21 -13.71 4.04
CA LYS A 143 3.22 -14.40 4.86
C LYS A 143 3.58 -15.88 4.96
N ALA A 144 3.31 -16.49 6.12
CA ALA A 144 3.58 -17.91 6.33
C ALA A 144 2.66 -18.81 5.50
N GLU A 145 1.40 -18.39 5.32
CA GLU A 145 0.35 -19.17 4.66
C GLU A 145 0.41 -19.07 3.14
N ASP A 146 0.80 -17.90 2.60
CA ASP A 146 0.97 -17.67 1.16
C ASP A 146 2.20 -16.79 0.90
N PRO A 147 3.35 -17.39 0.51
CA PRO A 147 4.60 -16.65 0.31
C PRO A 147 4.60 -15.71 -0.90
N ARG A 148 3.51 -15.68 -1.70
CA ARG A 148 3.30 -14.68 -2.75
C ARG A 148 2.83 -13.34 -2.19
N LEU A 149 2.43 -13.32 -0.92
CA LEU A 149 2.00 -12.14 -0.19
C LEU A 149 3.01 -11.81 0.92
N VAL A 150 2.96 -10.58 1.40
CA VAL A 150 3.74 -10.10 2.54
C VAL A 150 2.85 -9.58 3.66
N ASP A 151 3.36 -9.64 4.89
CA ASP A 151 2.74 -9.00 6.06
C ASP A 151 3.00 -7.49 6.01
N ARG A 152 2.32 -6.79 5.10
CA ARG A 152 2.40 -5.33 4.90
C ARG A 152 1.00 -4.73 4.96
N PHE A 153 0.92 -3.50 5.44
CA PHE A 153 -0.26 -2.66 5.26
C PHE A 153 0.10 -1.24 4.83
N GLU A 154 -0.86 -0.60 4.19
CA GLU A 154 -0.92 0.84 3.99
C GLU A 154 -2.22 1.37 4.58
N LEU A 155 -2.17 2.51 5.24
CA LEU A 155 -3.35 3.20 5.78
C LEU A 155 -3.82 4.24 4.79
N PHE A 156 -5.05 4.09 4.32
CA PHE A 156 -5.74 5.09 3.51
C PHE A 156 -6.83 5.80 4.32
N VAL A 157 -6.84 7.13 4.25
CA VAL A 157 -7.87 7.99 4.85
C VAL A 157 -8.16 9.14 3.90
N GLY A 158 -9.44 9.38 3.57
CA GLY A 158 -9.83 10.45 2.65
C GLY A 158 -9.25 10.28 1.24
N ARG A 159 -9.09 9.03 0.78
CA ARG A 159 -8.49 8.63 -0.52
C ARG A 159 -7.01 9.00 -0.64
N ARG A 160 -6.28 8.95 0.47
CA ARG A 160 -4.84 9.24 0.53
C ARG A 160 -4.15 8.25 1.42
N GLU A 161 -2.99 7.77 0.99
CA GLU A 161 -2.05 7.04 1.83
C GLU A 161 -1.51 7.97 2.93
N LEU A 162 -1.64 7.57 4.19
CA LEU A 162 -1.13 8.30 5.36
C LEU A 162 -0.04 7.53 6.12
N ALA A 163 0.05 6.22 5.94
CA ALA A 163 1.08 5.40 6.56
C ALA A 163 1.31 4.13 5.74
N ASN A 164 2.53 3.60 5.84
CA ASN A 164 2.93 2.29 5.34
C ASN A 164 3.71 1.59 6.44
N ALA A 165 3.45 0.30 6.66
CA ALA A 165 4.19 -0.49 7.62
C ALA A 165 4.14 -1.98 7.27
N TYR A 166 5.09 -2.75 7.79
CA TYR A 166 5.18 -4.18 7.52
C TYR A 166 5.89 -4.91 8.65
N SER A 167 5.67 -6.23 8.74
CA SER A 167 6.57 -7.11 9.47
C SER A 167 7.92 -7.11 8.75
N GLU A 168 8.98 -6.72 9.44
CA GLU A 168 10.31 -6.55 8.85
C GLU A 168 10.89 -7.86 8.32
N LEU A 169 11.45 -7.81 7.11
CA LEU A 169 12.23 -8.93 6.56
C LEU A 169 13.56 -9.03 7.30
N ASN A 170 13.68 -10.03 8.16
CA ASN A 170 14.88 -10.26 8.96
C ASN A 170 15.70 -11.49 8.52
N ASP A 171 15.33 -12.13 7.41
CA ASP A 171 16.15 -13.17 6.78
C ASP A 171 17.15 -12.51 5.81
N PRO A 172 18.46 -12.51 6.13
CA PRO A 172 19.46 -11.85 5.30
C PRO A 172 19.65 -12.51 3.93
N VAL A 173 19.30 -13.79 3.78
CA VAL A 173 19.39 -14.51 2.50
C VAL A 173 18.28 -14.02 1.57
N ASP A 174 17.03 -14.01 2.04
CA ASP A 174 15.88 -13.49 1.27
C ASP A 174 16.08 -11.99 0.94
N GLN A 175 16.54 -11.19 1.91
CA GLN A 175 16.77 -9.77 1.69
C GLN A 175 17.79 -9.52 0.56
N ARG A 176 18.90 -10.27 0.55
CA ARG A 176 19.92 -10.16 -0.50
C ARG A 176 19.38 -10.60 -1.87
N GLU A 177 18.60 -11.68 -1.93
CA GLU A 177 17.98 -12.14 -3.18
C GLU A 177 17.05 -11.07 -3.77
N ARG A 178 16.26 -10.40 -2.93
CA ARG A 178 15.38 -9.31 -3.38
C ARG A 178 16.14 -8.09 -3.86
N PHE A 179 17.23 -7.71 -3.21
CA PHE A 179 18.08 -6.62 -3.71
C PHE A 179 18.75 -6.93 -5.04
N VAL A 180 19.16 -8.19 -5.28
CA VAL A 180 19.68 -8.60 -6.59
C VAL A 180 18.60 -8.49 -7.67
N GLN A 181 17.34 -8.82 -7.35
CA GLN A 181 16.22 -8.66 -8.28
C GLN A 181 15.93 -7.19 -8.59
N GLN A 182 15.89 -6.34 -7.56
CA GLN A 182 15.69 -4.89 -7.71
C GLN A 182 16.82 -4.23 -8.52
N ALA A 183 18.07 -4.62 -8.30
CA ALA A 183 19.19 -4.15 -9.12
C ALA A 183 19.02 -4.52 -10.60
N ALA A 184 18.51 -5.72 -10.90
CA ALA A 184 18.24 -6.16 -12.26
C ALA A 184 17.04 -5.41 -12.90
N GLU A 185 16.04 -5.00 -12.12
CA GLU A 185 14.94 -4.12 -12.58
C GLU A 185 15.44 -2.72 -12.90
N ARG A 186 16.36 -2.19 -12.07
CA ARG A 186 17.04 -0.92 -12.31
C ARG A 186 17.81 -0.91 -13.64
N GLU A 187 18.54 -1.99 -13.94
CA GLU A 187 19.23 -2.16 -15.23
C GLU A 187 18.28 -2.18 -16.42
N ARG A 188 17.00 -2.49 -16.21
CA ARG A 188 15.93 -2.47 -17.23
C ARG A 188 15.21 -1.13 -17.31
N GLY A 189 15.64 -0.13 -16.54
CA GLY A 189 15.14 1.25 -16.60
C GLY A 189 14.13 1.61 -15.52
N ASP A 190 14.02 0.84 -14.43
CA ASP A 190 13.28 1.26 -13.24
C ASP A 190 14.17 2.13 -12.34
N ASP A 191 14.04 3.45 -12.46
CA ASP A 191 14.84 4.41 -11.70
C ASP A 191 14.52 4.42 -10.20
N GLU A 192 13.37 3.88 -9.80
CA GLU A 192 12.89 3.81 -8.41
C GLU A 192 13.31 2.52 -7.69
N ALA A 193 13.82 1.53 -8.43
CA ALA A 193 14.27 0.25 -7.86
C ALA A 193 15.44 0.41 -6.87
N HIS A 194 15.40 -0.39 -5.79
CA HIS A 194 16.36 -0.32 -4.69
C HIS A 194 17.79 -0.68 -5.13
N TRP A 195 18.77 -0.04 -4.49
CA TRP A 195 20.18 -0.40 -4.60
C TRP A 195 20.50 -1.64 -3.76
N LEU A 196 21.56 -2.36 -4.16
CA LEU A 196 22.17 -3.37 -3.31
C LEU A 196 23.02 -2.68 -2.24
N ASP A 197 22.56 -2.74 -0.98
CA ASP A 197 23.31 -2.34 0.22
C ASP A 197 23.98 -3.58 0.85
#